data_AF-A0ABD6RX13-F1
#
_entry.id   AF-A0ABD6RX13-F1
#
_cell.length_a   1.000
_cell.length_b   1.000
_cell.length_c   1.000
_cell.angle_alpha   90.00
_cell.angle_beta   90.00
_cell.angle_gamma   90.00
#
_symmetry.space_group_name_H-M   'P 1'
#
loop_
_entity.id
_entity.type
_entity.pdbx_description
1 polymer ?
#
loop_
_entity_poly.entity_id
_entity_poly.type
_entity_poly.pdbx_seq_one_letter_code
_entity_poly.pdbx_strand_id
1 'polypeptide(L)'
;FFAPEPKDAMWYGTIDYGCWIVNDSNKRFTLAEQVPFNNNCPEKYASPFPLHDHGAKKGIRHYMCWYVNEKGIGEYHLLIGGVIMKIAEGVRKLGFND
;
A
#
# COMPACT_ATOMS: atom_id res chain seq x y z
N PHE A 1 -13.39 3.30 -24.50
CA PHE A 1 -12.99 3.12 -23.10
C PHE A 1 -11.47 3.03 -23.07
N PHE A 2 -10.78 4.08 -22.61
CA PHE A 2 -9.34 4.02 -22.39
C PHE A 2 -9.12 3.23 -21.10
N ALA A 3 -8.39 2.12 -21.18
CA ALA A 3 -7.91 1.46 -19.96
C ALA A 3 -6.98 2.46 -19.24
N PRO A 4 -7.04 2.58 -17.90
CA PRO A 4 -6.03 3.33 -17.16
C PRO A 4 -4.65 2.83 -17.57
N GLU A 5 -3.70 3.73 -17.79
CA GLU A 5 -2.32 3.32 -18.01
C GLU A 5 -1.88 2.46 -16.81
N PRO A 6 -1.28 1.27 -17.05
CA PRO A 6 -0.79 0.45 -15.96
C PRO A 6 0.18 1.26 -15.12
N LYS A 7 -0.17 1.49 -13.85
CA LYS A 7 0.80 2.09 -12.93
C LYS A 7 1.90 1.08 -12.70
N ASP A 8 3.15 1.54 -12.80
CA ASP A 8 4.31 0.71 -12.51
C ASP A 8 4.20 0.16 -11.09
N ALA A 9 4.11 -1.17 -11.00
CA ALA A 9 4.02 -1.89 -9.76
C ALA A 9 5.29 -2.72 -9.58
N MET A 10 5.95 -2.54 -8.44
CA MET A 10 7.17 -3.29 -8.09
C MET A 10 6.82 -4.33 -7.03
N TRP A 11 7.27 -5.56 -7.17
CA TRP A 11 7.13 -6.55 -6.10
C TRP A 11 8.13 -6.27 -4.98
N TYR A 12 7.64 -6.17 -3.74
CA TYR A 12 8.45 -6.08 -2.53
C TYR A 12 8.21 -7.33 -1.67
N GLY A 13 9.30 -7.94 -1.20
CA GLY A 13 9.25 -9.12 -0.34
C GLY A 13 10.33 -9.09 0.72
N THR A 14 9.96 -9.47 1.94
CA THR A 14 10.85 -9.84 3.04
C THR A 14 10.84 -11.37 3.20
N ILE A 15 11.49 -11.86 4.25
CA ILE A 15 11.41 -13.28 4.61
C ILE A 15 9.99 -13.68 5.09
N ASP A 16 9.23 -12.72 5.63
CA ASP A 16 7.96 -12.98 6.32
C ASP A 16 6.72 -12.55 5.53
N TYR A 17 6.82 -11.50 4.72
CA TYR A 17 5.68 -10.92 4.00
C TYR A 17 6.09 -10.22 2.70
N GLY A 18 5.12 -9.95 1.84
CA GLY A 18 5.36 -9.22 0.59
C GLY A 18 4.09 -8.62 0.03
N CYS A 19 4.26 -7.56 -0.76
CA CYS A 19 3.17 -6.88 -1.44
C CYS A 19 3.69 -6.17 -2.69
N TRP A 20 2.78 -5.75 -3.56
CA TRP A 20 3.11 -4.79 -4.61
C TRP A 20 3.39 -3.42 -4.01
N ILE A 21 4.26 -2.63 -4.63
CA ILE A 21 4.45 -1.22 -4.34
C ILE A 21 3.98 -0.44 -5.55
N VAL A 22 3.08 0.51 -5.32
CA VAL A 22 2.70 1.51 -6.33
C VAL A 22 2.96 2.88 -5.74
N ASN A 23 3.73 3.70 -6.45
CA ASN A 23 4.19 4.98 -5.94
C ASN A 23 3.83 6.12 -6.90
N ASP A 24 2.87 6.95 -6.47
CA ASP A 24 2.48 8.17 -7.18
C ASP A 24 3.27 9.40 -6.69
N SER A 25 4.18 9.24 -5.72
CA SER A 25 5.00 10.35 -5.24
C SER A 25 6.15 10.64 -6.20
N ASN A 26 6.12 11.83 -6.78
CA ASN A 26 7.21 12.38 -7.60
C ASN A 26 8.43 12.84 -6.76
N LYS A 27 8.38 12.67 -5.43
CA LYS A 27 9.51 13.02 -4.56
C LYS A 27 10.59 11.96 -4.70
N ARG A 28 11.78 12.37 -5.14
CA ARG A 28 13.00 11.56 -5.01
C ARG A 28 13.19 11.23 -3.54
N PHE A 29 13.50 9.97 -3.22
CA PHE A 29 13.64 9.39 -1.88
C PHE A 29 14.38 10.29 -0.87
N THR A 30 13.71 11.32 -0.35
CA THR A 30 14.16 12.08 0.80
C THR A 30 13.57 11.41 2.02
N LEU A 31 14.45 11.17 3.01
CA LEU A 31 14.14 10.55 4.29
C LEU A 31 12.75 10.95 4.79
N ALA A 32 12.00 9.93 5.21
CA ALA A 32 10.62 9.92 5.75
C ALA A 32 10.24 11.09 6.69
N GLU A 33 11.22 11.84 7.20
CA GLU A 33 11.09 12.85 8.24
C GLU A 33 10.42 14.17 7.79
N GLN A 34 10.26 14.44 6.48
CA GLN A 34 9.75 15.74 6.02
C GLN A 34 8.25 15.79 5.68
N VAL A 35 7.51 14.69 5.79
CA VAL A 35 6.05 14.75 5.59
C VAL A 35 5.37 14.89 6.95
N PRO A 36 4.78 16.06 7.28
CA PRO A 36 4.00 16.19 8.51
C PRO A 36 2.86 15.18 8.46
N PHE A 37 2.98 14.12 9.25
CA PHE A 37 2.02 13.03 9.33
C PHE A 37 1.30 13.12 10.68
N ASN A 38 -0.02 13.28 10.64
CA ASN A 38 -0.83 13.31 11.85
C ASN A 38 -1.04 11.88 12.35
N ASN A 39 -0.49 11.54 13.52
CA ASN A 39 -0.47 10.20 14.13
C ASN A 39 -1.86 9.61 14.48
N ASN A 40 -2.96 10.26 14.11
CA ASN A 40 -4.33 9.78 14.35
C ASN A 40 -4.77 8.66 13.40
N CYS A 41 -3.91 8.15 12.51
CA CYS A 41 -4.18 7.00 11.64
C CYS A 41 -3.05 5.96 11.80
N PRO A 42 -3.26 4.87 12.55
CA PRO A 42 -2.21 3.92 12.92
C PRO A 42 -1.60 3.11 11.76
N GLU A 43 -2.05 3.32 10.52
CA GLU A 43 -1.76 2.44 9.37
C GLU A 43 -1.20 3.19 8.15
N LYS A 44 -0.88 4.47 8.34
CA LYS A 44 -0.34 5.35 7.31
C LYS A 44 1.03 5.81 7.75
N TYR A 45 1.99 5.80 6.84
CA TYR A 45 3.39 6.06 7.15
C TYR A 45 4.03 6.89 6.05
N ALA A 46 4.91 7.81 6.41
CA ALA A 46 5.75 8.52 5.45
C ALA A 46 6.89 7.60 4.95
N SER A 47 6.55 6.47 4.33
CA SER A 47 7.52 5.46 3.91
C SER A 47 7.22 4.96 2.49
N PRO A 48 8.24 4.85 1.62
CA PRO A 48 8.07 4.24 0.30
C PRO A 48 7.90 2.72 0.36
N PHE A 49 8.23 2.10 1.50
CA PHE A 49 8.16 0.66 1.73
C PHE A 49 7.21 0.33 2.90
N PRO A 50 6.53 -0.81 2.88
CA PRO A 50 5.75 -1.26 4.02
C PRO A 50 6.66 -1.51 5.22
N LEU A 51 6.14 -1.22 6.41
CA LEU A 51 6.90 -1.34 7.68
C LEU A 51 6.47 -2.53 8.55
N HIS A 52 5.38 -3.20 8.17
CA HIS A 52 4.78 -4.33 8.89
C HIS A 52 4.00 -5.19 7.90
N ASP A 53 3.75 -6.44 8.25
CA ASP A 53 2.90 -7.32 7.45
C ASP A 53 1.48 -6.74 7.30
N HIS A 54 0.85 -6.96 6.14
CA HIS A 54 -0.50 -6.48 5.88
C HIS A 54 -1.58 -7.26 6.65
N GLY A 55 -1.25 -8.41 7.25
CA GLY A 55 -2.17 -9.20 8.09
C GLY A 55 -3.32 -9.84 7.32
N ALA A 56 -3.19 -9.97 6.00
CA ALA A 56 -4.28 -10.41 5.14
C ALA A 56 -4.29 -11.93 5.00
N LYS A 57 -5.48 -12.53 4.97
CA LYS A 57 -5.68 -13.97 4.79
C LYS A 57 -5.11 -14.42 3.45
N LYS A 58 -4.74 -15.70 3.39
CA LYS A 58 -4.08 -16.35 2.23
C LYS A 58 -4.81 -16.11 0.90
N GLY A 59 -6.13 -15.95 0.91
CA GLY A 59 -6.94 -15.75 -0.30
C GLY A 59 -6.83 -14.35 -0.93
N ILE A 60 -6.37 -13.34 -0.20
CA ILE A 60 -6.26 -11.96 -0.72
C ILE A 60 -4.85 -11.37 -0.65
N ARG A 61 -3.90 -12.05 0.00
CA ARG A 61 -2.52 -11.57 0.21
C ARG A 61 -1.82 -11.13 -1.09
N HIS A 62 -2.05 -11.83 -2.20
CA HIS A 62 -1.38 -11.56 -3.47
C HIS A 62 -1.93 -10.32 -4.20
N TYR A 63 -3.09 -9.82 -3.77
CA TYR A 63 -3.65 -8.55 -4.23
C TYR A 63 -3.22 -7.38 -3.37
N MET A 64 -2.51 -7.59 -2.26
CA MET A 64 -2.12 -6.51 -1.39
C MET A 64 -1.06 -5.63 -2.06
N CYS A 65 -1.22 -4.31 -1.92
CA CYS A 65 -0.23 -3.35 -2.33
C CYS A 65 0.01 -2.28 -1.26
N TRP A 66 1.25 -1.85 -1.11
CA TRP A 66 1.64 -0.63 -0.45
C TRP A 66 1.50 0.51 -1.45
N TYR A 67 0.46 1.33 -1.27
CA TYR A 67 0.21 2.48 -2.13
C TYR A 67 0.77 3.74 -1.48
N VAL A 68 1.73 4.37 -2.16
CA VAL A 68 2.32 5.65 -1.76
C VAL A 68 1.66 6.75 -2.58
N ASN A 69 0.92 7.62 -1.90
CA ASN A 69 0.26 8.74 -2.56
C ASN A 69 1.25 9.85 -2.94
N GLU A 70 0.78 10.85 -3.70
CA GLU A 70 1.57 12.00 -4.16
C GLU A 70 2.34 12.73 -3.04
N LYS A 71 1.80 12.75 -1.81
CA LYS A 71 2.43 13.40 -0.66
C LYS A 71 3.60 12.60 -0.08
N GLY A 72 3.76 11.34 -0.46
CA GLY A 72 4.73 10.40 0.08
C GLY A 72 4.21 9.57 1.26
N ILE A 73 2.88 9.49 1.44
CA ILE A 73 2.27 8.70 2.51
C ILE A 73 1.83 7.35 1.95
N GLY A 74 2.40 6.28 2.50
CA GLY A 74 2.08 4.89 2.25
C GLY A 74 0.98 4.35 3.15
N GLU A 75 0.07 3.57 2.57
CA GLU A 75 -0.91 2.73 3.28
C GLU A 75 -1.24 1.48 2.44
N TYR A 76 -1.76 0.44 3.09
CA TYR A 76 -2.17 -0.78 2.40
C TYR A 76 -3.48 -0.62 1.62
N HIS A 77 -3.46 -1.09 0.38
CA HIS A 77 -4.56 -1.11 -0.59
C HIS A 77 -4.62 -2.48 -1.29
N LEU A 78 -5.62 -2.67 -2.14
CA LEU A 78 -5.69 -3.80 -3.08
C LEU A 78 -5.29 -3.33 -4.48
N LEU A 79 -4.50 -4.13 -5.19
CA LEU A 79 -4.16 -3.99 -6.60
C LEU A 79 -4.75 -5.17 -7.37
N ILE A 80 -5.79 -4.90 -8.17
CA ILE A 80 -6.47 -5.93 -8.98
C ILE A 80 -6.56 -5.43 -10.41
N GLY A 81 -5.89 -6.11 -11.35
CA GLY A 81 -5.92 -5.75 -12.77
C GLY A 81 -5.43 -4.32 -13.06
N GLY A 82 -4.46 -3.82 -12.29
CA GLY A 82 -3.95 -2.44 -12.40
C GLY A 82 -4.77 -1.39 -11.67
N VAL A 83 -5.91 -1.76 -11.06
CA VAL A 83 -6.76 -0.85 -10.28
C VAL A 83 -6.38 -0.90 -8.81
N ILE A 84 -6.10 0.27 -8.22
CA ILE A 84 -5.82 0.44 -6.79
C ILE A 84 -7.12 0.75 -6.06
N MET A 85 -7.45 -0.04 -5.04
CA MET A 85 -8.66 0.12 -4.25
C MET A 85 -8.34 0.21 -2.76
N LYS A 86 -8.90 1.22 -2.10
CA LYS A 86 -8.80 1.33 -0.65
C LYS A 86 -9.57 0.20 0.02
N ILE A 87 -8.99 -0.39 1.06
CA ILE A 87 -9.64 -1.45 1.81
C ILE A 87 -10.76 -0.85 2.65
N ALA A 88 -12.01 -1.22 2.35
CA ALA A 88 -13.16 -0.81 3.13
C ALA A 88 -13.18 -1.50 4.50
N GLU A 89 -13.67 -0.83 5.53
CA GLU A 89 -13.71 -1.35 6.91
C GLU A 89 -14.43 -2.71 7.01
N GLY A 90 -15.53 -2.89 6.28
CA GLY A 90 -16.26 -4.16 6.23
C GLY A 90 -15.46 -5.31 5.61
N VAL A 91 -14.54 -5.01 4.67
CA VAL A 91 -13.63 -6.01 4.07
C VAL A 91 -12.54 -6.41 5.06
N ARG A 92 -12.13 -5.51 5.97
CA ARG A 92 -11.07 -5.81 6.95
C ARG A 92 -11.44 -6.98 7.84
N LYS A 93 -12.67 -6.99 8.37
CA LYS A 93 -13.18 -8.04 9.24
C LYS A 93 -13.26 -9.42 8.56
N LEU A 94 -13.34 -9.47 7.24
CA LEU A 94 -13.49 -10.71 6.48
C LEU A 94 -12.15 -11.20 5.92
N GLY A 95 -11.36 -10.28 5.38
CA GLY A 95 -10.15 -10.56 4.62
C GLY A 95 -8.86 -10.60 5.44
N PHE A 96 -8.88 -10.17 6.71
CA PHE A 96 -7.68 -10.00 7.52
C PHE A 96 -7.76 -10.89 8.77
N ASN A 97 -6.60 -11.25 9.29
CA ASN A 97 -6.48 -11.96 10.55
C ASN A 97 -6.79 -10.96 11.69
N ASP A 98 -7.46 -11.44 12.73
CA ASP A 98 -7.80 -10.65 13.93
C ASP A 98 -6.54 -10.30 14.74
#